data_AF-A0A9W6QFZ8-F1
#
_entry.id   AF-A0A9W6QFZ8-F1
#
_cell.length_a   1.000
_cell.length_b   1.000
_cell.length_c   1.000
_cell.angle_alpha   90.00
_cell.angle_beta   90.00
_cell.angle_gamma   90.00
#
_symmetry.space_group_name_H-M   'P 1'
#
loop_
_entity.id
_entity.type
_entity.pdbx_description
1 polymer ?
#
loop_
_entity_poly.entity_id
_entity_poly.type
_entity_poly.pdbx_seq_one_letter_code
_entity_poly.pdbx_strand_id
1 'polypeptide(L)' 'MLHNWSGRPAEALAPVALGDVLSAEAVPAGGAVRLGARDVRVFVAA' A
#
# COMPACT_ATOMS: atom_id res chain seq x y z
N MET A 1 2.10 7.28 3.27
CA MET A 1 0.68 7.18 2.86
C MET A 1 0.65 6.95 1.35
N LEU A 2 -0.19 6.04 0.89
CA LEU A 2 -0.45 5.81 -0.53
C LEU A 2 -1.95 5.94 -0.80
N HIS A 3 -2.32 6.71 -1.81
CA HIS A 3 -3.71 7.00 -2.16
C HIS A 3 -3.93 6.78 -3.66
N ASN A 4 -4.90 5.95 -4.00
CA ASN A 4 -5.35 5.77 -5.37
C ASN A 4 -6.39 6.84 -5.76
N TRP A 5 -5.97 7.93 -6.38
CA TRP A 5 -6.89 8.96 -6.90
C TRP A 5 -7.60 8.56 -8.20
N SER A 6 -7.56 7.29 -8.61
CA SER A 6 -8.30 6.82 -9.78
C SER A 6 -9.61 6.13 -9.38
N GLY A 7 -10.57 6.07 -10.31
CA GLY A 7 -11.78 5.26 -10.17
C GLY A 7 -11.58 3.77 -10.48
N ARG A 8 -10.33 3.32 -10.66
CA ARG A 8 -9.97 1.94 -11.03
C ARG A 8 -9.00 1.36 -10.00
N PRO A 9 -8.90 0.04 -9.83
CA PRO A 9 -7.83 -0.55 -9.03
C PRO A 9 -6.43 -0.17 -9.54
N ALA A 10 -5.46 -0.13 -8.64
CA ALA A 10 -4.07 0.15 -8.94
C ALA A 10 -3.13 -0.72 -8.10
N GLU A 11 -1.90 -0.89 -8.59
CA GLU A 11 -0.84 -1.61 -7.89
C GLU A 11 0.44 -0.76 -7.88
N ALA A 12 1.16 -0.80 -6.77
CA ALA A 12 2.47 -0.18 -6.62
C ALA A 12 3.42 -1.16 -5.92
N LEU A 13 4.73 -1.01 -6.13
CA LEU A 13 5.74 -1.80 -5.42
C LEU A 13 6.23 -1.05 -4.18
N ALA A 14 6.35 -1.76 -3.06
CA ALA A 14 6.93 -1.24 -1.84
C ALA A 14 8.45 -1.06 -2.03
N PRO A 15 9.01 0.15 -1.89
CA PRO A 15 10.45 0.37 -2.10
C PRO A 15 11.31 -0.19 -0.97
N VAL A 16 10.72 -0.39 0.21
CA VAL A 16 11.31 -0.98 1.42
C VAL A 16 10.27 -1.88 2.10
N ALA A 17 10.63 -2.57 3.18
CA ALA A 17 9.64 -3.26 3.99
C ALA A 17 8.68 -2.25 4.65
N LEU A 18 7.39 -2.53 4.58
CA LEU A 18 6.32 -1.66 5.09
C LEU A 18 5.40 -2.45 6.02
N GLY A 19 4.95 -1.81 7.10
CA GLY A 19 3.81 -2.26 7.89
C GLY A 19 2.59 -1.39 7.60
N ASP A 20 1.48 -1.99 7.18
CA ASP A 20 0.21 -1.28 7.04
C ASP A 20 -0.43 -1.07 8.41
N VAL A 21 -0.63 0.18 8.79
CA VAL A 21 -1.18 0.56 10.10
C VAL A 21 -2.68 0.24 10.20
N LEU A 22 -3.39 0.21 9.08
CA LEU A 22 -4.84 0.03 9.04
C LEU A 22 -5.24 -1.45 9.01
N SER A 23 -4.48 -2.29 8.29
CA SER A 23 -4.76 -3.73 8.21
C SER A 23 -3.87 -4.59 9.11
N ALA A 24 -2.84 -4.00 9.74
CA ALA A 24 -1.79 -4.72 10.46
C ALA A 24 -1.02 -5.75 9.60
N GLU A 25 -1.11 -5.66 8.27
CA GLU A 25 -0.37 -6.52 7.35
C GLU A 25 1.06 -6.00 7.13
N ALA A 26 2.00 -6.91 6.95
CA ALA A 26 3.35 -6.58 6.50
C ALA A 26 3.47 -6.77 4.99
N VAL A 27 4.16 -5.84 4.33
CA VAL A 27 4.52 -5.90 2.91
C VAL A 27 6.05 -5.89 2.81
N PRO A 28 6.68 -6.94 2.26
CA PRO A 28 8.14 -6.95 2.10
C PRO A 28 8.61 -5.91 1.08
N ALA A 29 9.90 -5.57 1.10
CA ALA A 29 10.51 -4.77 0.04
C ALA A 29 10.33 -5.45 -1.34
N GLY A 30 9.95 -4.67 -2.35
CA GLY A 30 9.54 -5.16 -3.67
C GLY A 30 8.15 -5.81 -3.69
N GLY A 31 7.47 -5.93 -2.55
CA GLY A 31 6.13 -6.49 -2.45
C GLY A 31 5.06 -5.59 -3.08
N ALA A 32 4.02 -6.21 -3.63
CA ALA A 32 2.92 -5.49 -4.25
C ALA A 32 1.95 -4.92 -3.20
N VAL A 33 1.67 -3.62 -3.30
CA VAL A 33 0.59 -2.94 -2.59
C VAL A 33 -0.57 -2.75 -3.53
N ARG A 34 -1.67 -3.47 -3.26
CA ARG A 34 -2.91 -3.37 -4.03
C ARG A 34 -3.85 -2.35 -3.41
N LEU A 35 -4.45 -1.54 -4.28
CA LEU A 35 -5.41 -0.50 -3.93
C LEU A 35 -6.67 -0.69 -4.77
N GLY A 36 -7.82 -0.77 -4.12
CA GLY A 36 -9.12 -0.58 -4.74
C GLY A 36 -9.29 0.85 -5.29
N ALA A 37 -10.40 1.08 -5.99
CA ALA A 37 -10.74 2.41 -6.47
C ALA A 37 -10.93 3.36 -5.28
N ARG A 38 -10.20 4.48 -5.26
CA ARG A 38 -10.25 5.48 -4.17
C ARG A 38 -9.71 5.01 -2.81
N ASP A 39 -9.00 3.88 -2.76
CA ASP A 39 -8.41 3.40 -1.51
C ASP A 39 -7.27 4.29 -1.01
N VAL A 40 -7.16 4.35 0.32
CA VAL A 40 -6.05 4.97 1.05
C VAL A 40 -5.46 3.92 2.00
N ARG A 41 -4.13 3.76 1.93
CA ARG A 41 -3.36 2.93 2.88
C ARG A 41 -2.27 3.78 3.54
N VAL A 42 -2.02 3.50 4.82
CA VAL A 42 -1.03 4.22 5.62
C VAL A 42 0.00 3.22 6.11
N PHE A 43 1.25 3.46 5.76
CA PHE A 43 2.36 2.56 6.07
C PHE A 43 3.37 3.24 6.99
N VAL A 44 4.02 2.43 7.81
CA VAL A 44 5.29 2.73 8.48
C VAL A 44 6.40 1.91 7.82
N ALA A 45 7.62 2.44 7.78
CA ALA A 45 8.78 1.64 7.40
C ALA A 45 9.09 0.66 8.54
N ALA A 46 9.35 -0.60 8.17
CA ALA A 46 9.73 -1.67 9.09
C ALA A 46 11.24 -1.92 9.04
#